data_AF-A0A3M1FFA6-F1
#
_entry.id   AF-A0A3M1FFA6-F1
#
_cell.length_a   1.000
_cell.length_b   1.000
_cell.length_c   1.000
_cell.angle_alpha   90.00
_cell.angle_beta   90.00
_cell.angle_gamma   90.00
#
_symmetry.space_group_name_H-M   'P 1'
#
loop_
_entity.id
_entity.type
_entity.pdbx_description
1 polymer ?
#
loop_
_entity_poly.entity_id
_entity_poly.type
_entity_poly.pdbx_seq_one_letter_code
_entity_poly.pdbx_strand_id
1 'polypeptide(L)'
;QDEHSVLPPGSKTKSLKGHLVDDNQKGLTFWIDKHNRYATREAIDLLNNRYPLLPKDESLKALDDPQAKWKRILKDGFYSRLPLGLRASLYFLYRYLFRLGFLDGTKGFVWHFMQGFWYRLLVDAKIMELLEKSGGDVERIKDILKEEHGIELREES
;
A
#
# COMPACT_ATOMS: atom_id res chain seq x y z
N GLN A 1 -3.88 -8.28 -4.73
CA GLN A 1 -4.27 -6.87 -4.84
C GLN A 1 -5.33 -6.83 -5.90
N ASP A 2 -6.48 -6.23 -5.61
CA ASP A 2 -7.53 -6.05 -6.60
C ASP A 2 -7.15 -4.88 -7.51
N GLU A 3 -6.98 -5.16 -8.79
CA GLU A 3 -6.94 -4.13 -9.84
C GLU A 3 -8.33 -3.52 -9.95
N HIS A 4 -8.47 -2.26 -9.54
CA HIS A 4 -9.73 -1.53 -9.66
C HIS A 4 -9.73 -0.72 -10.95
N SER A 5 -10.58 -1.10 -11.90
CA SER A 5 -10.89 -0.29 -13.08
C SER A 5 -12.22 0.42 -12.83
N VAL A 6 -12.20 1.75 -12.71
CA VAL A 6 -13.43 2.55 -12.59
C VAL A 6 -14.03 2.73 -13.98
N LEU A 7 -15.28 2.33 -14.14
CA LEU A 7 -16.02 2.50 -15.40
C LEU A 7 -16.86 3.80 -15.36
N PRO A 8 -16.97 4.53 -16.49
CA PRO A 8 -17.81 5.73 -16.58
C PRO A 8 -19.29 5.44 -16.29
N PRO A 9 -20.08 6.46 -15.85
CA PRO A 9 -21.52 6.33 -15.68
C PRO A 9 -22.21 5.88 -16.99
N GLY A 10 -23.04 4.83 -16.91
CA GLY A 10 -23.72 4.24 -18.09
C GLY A 10 -23.02 3.02 -18.71
N SER A 11 -21.90 2.58 -18.15
CA SER A 11 -21.20 1.38 -18.59
C SER A 11 -22.03 0.10 -18.37
N LYS A 12 -22.22 -0.68 -19.43
CA LYS A 12 -22.91 -1.98 -19.37
C LYS A 12 -21.95 -3.04 -18.84
N THR A 13 -22.22 -3.57 -17.65
CA THR A 13 -21.47 -4.69 -17.08
C THR A 13 -22.15 -6.01 -17.43
N LYS A 14 -21.35 -7.05 -17.73
CA LYS A 14 -21.81 -8.44 -17.80
C LYS A 14 -21.05 -9.24 -16.75
N SER A 15 -21.78 -9.96 -15.91
CA SER A 15 -21.18 -10.89 -14.96
C SER A 15 -20.76 -12.17 -15.69
N LEU A 16 -19.46 -12.45 -15.74
CA LEU A 16 -18.92 -13.70 -16.23
C LEU A 16 -18.99 -14.74 -15.10
N LYS A 17 -19.66 -15.88 -15.34
CA LYS A 17 -19.61 -17.04 -14.43
C LYS A 17 -18.27 -17.76 -14.64
N GLY A 18 -17.24 -17.30 -13.93
CA GLY A 18 -15.92 -17.91 -13.87
C GLY A 18 -15.01 -17.13 -12.93
N HIS A 19 -14.04 -17.79 -12.29
CA HIS A 19 -12.96 -17.09 -11.61
C HIS A 19 -12.05 -16.46 -12.65
N LEU A 20 -11.89 -15.13 -12.63
CA LEU A 20 -10.78 -14.46 -13.28
C LEU A 20 -9.50 -14.90 -12.55
N VAL A 21 -8.86 -15.93 -13.07
CA VAL A 21 -7.49 -16.28 -12.69
C VAL A 21 -6.60 -15.37 -13.53
N ASP A 22 -6.06 -14.32 -12.93
CA ASP A 22 -4.89 -13.61 -13.47
C ASP A 22 -3.72 -14.60 -13.39
N ASP A 23 -3.57 -15.45 -14.41
CA ASP A 23 -2.39 -16.30 -14.59
C ASP A 23 -1.23 -15.40 -15.02
N ASN A 24 -0.78 -14.57 -14.07
CA ASN A 24 0.36 -13.69 -14.28
C ASN A 24 1.60 -14.58 -14.28
N GLN A 25 2.01 -15.05 -15.46
CA GLN A 25 3.18 -15.89 -15.69
C GLN A 25 4.52 -15.22 -15.33
N LYS A 26 4.49 -14.09 -14.63
CA LYS A 26 5.65 -13.30 -14.26
C LYS A 26 6.15 -13.75 -12.88
N GLY A 27 7.44 -14.03 -12.80
CA GLY A 27 8.08 -14.55 -11.59
C GLY A 27 8.16 -13.55 -10.43
N LEU A 28 8.78 -13.99 -9.34
CA LEU A 28 8.89 -13.23 -8.09
C LEU A 28 9.52 -11.85 -8.27
N THR A 29 10.50 -11.68 -9.14
CA THR A 29 11.13 -10.39 -9.43
C THR A 29 10.11 -9.34 -9.90
N PHE A 30 9.28 -9.69 -10.89
CA PHE A 30 8.23 -8.79 -11.36
C PHE A 30 7.22 -8.46 -10.26
N TRP A 31 6.87 -9.45 -9.43
CA TRP A 31 5.97 -9.26 -8.30
C TRP A 31 6.56 -8.27 -7.30
N ILE A 32 7.84 -8.41 -6.95
CA ILE A 32 8.57 -7.52 -6.04
C ILE A 32 8.61 -6.11 -6.61
N ASP A 33 8.96 -5.96 -7.90
CA ASP A 33 9.03 -4.64 -8.55
C ASP A 33 7.65 -3.95 -8.58
N LYS A 34 6.59 -4.72 -8.87
CA LYS A 34 5.19 -4.23 -8.80
C LYS A 34 4.86 -3.74 -7.40
N HIS A 35 5.16 -4.51 -6.36
CA HIS A 35 4.89 -4.13 -4.97
C HIS A 35 5.77 -2.99 -4.47
N ASN A 36 7.01 -2.89 -4.94
CA ASN A 36 7.89 -1.76 -4.61
C ASN A 36 7.32 -0.42 -5.12
N ARG A 37 6.81 -0.40 -6.37
CA ARG A 37 6.13 0.79 -6.92
C ARG A 37 4.86 1.13 -6.14
N TYR A 38 4.07 0.13 -5.76
CA TYR A 38 2.86 0.37 -4.96
C TYR A 38 3.16 0.83 -3.55
N ALA A 39 4.17 0.26 -2.91
CA ALA A 39 4.59 0.68 -1.58
C ALA A 39 5.04 2.15 -1.59
N THR A 40 5.70 2.59 -2.67
CA THR A 40 6.07 4.00 -2.85
C THR A 40 4.83 4.89 -2.97
N ARG A 41 3.83 4.52 -3.77
CA ARG A 41 2.57 5.28 -3.86
C ARG A 41 1.81 5.33 -2.54
N GLU A 42 1.68 4.21 -1.85
CA GLU A 42 1.00 4.14 -0.55
C GLU A 42 1.76 4.96 0.50
N ALA A 43 3.09 4.98 0.49
CA ALA A 43 3.88 5.85 1.35
C ALA A 43 3.57 7.34 1.10
N ILE A 44 3.48 7.76 -0.17
CA ILE A 44 3.10 9.13 -0.55
C ILE A 44 1.70 9.46 -0.05
N ASP A 45 0.71 8.58 -0.28
CA ASP A 45 -0.67 8.78 0.20
C ASP A 45 -0.75 8.93 1.72
N LEU A 46 0.06 8.15 2.44
CA LEU A 46 0.12 8.21 3.89
C LEU A 46 0.79 9.49 4.39
N LEU A 47 1.89 9.90 3.75
CA LEU A 47 2.56 11.17 4.03
C LEU A 47 1.65 12.37 3.71
N ASN A 48 0.84 12.29 2.65
CA ASN A 48 -0.07 13.36 2.26
C ASN A 48 -1.15 13.69 3.33
N ASN A 49 -1.42 12.74 4.25
CA ASN A 49 -2.32 12.99 5.38
C ASN A 49 -1.70 13.89 6.45
N ARG A 50 -0.36 13.92 6.55
CA ARG A 50 0.41 14.66 7.56
C ARG A 50 1.06 15.91 6.97
N TYR A 51 1.50 15.83 5.72
CA TYR A 51 2.17 16.87 4.96
C TYR A 51 1.31 17.20 3.74
N PRO A 52 1.05 18.48 3.41
CA PRO A 52 0.26 18.86 2.25
C PRO A 52 1.07 18.69 0.96
N LEU A 53 1.35 17.44 0.55
CA LEU A 53 2.11 17.12 -0.66
C LEU A 53 1.27 17.33 -1.93
N LEU A 54 -0.02 17.03 -1.85
CA LEU A 54 -1.03 17.13 -2.91
C LEU A 54 -2.37 17.60 -2.33
N PRO A 55 -3.23 18.26 -3.13
CA PRO A 55 -4.61 18.54 -2.77
C PRO A 55 -5.32 17.26 -2.31
N LYS A 56 -6.12 17.34 -1.24
CA LYS A 56 -6.85 16.18 -0.72
C LYS A 56 -7.98 15.83 -1.68
N ASP A 57 -7.82 14.76 -2.44
CA ASP A 57 -8.91 14.19 -3.22
C ASP A 57 -9.91 13.52 -2.27
N GLU A 58 -11.03 14.19 -2.02
CA GLU A 58 -12.08 13.71 -1.11
C GLU A 58 -12.90 12.56 -1.71
N SER A 59 -12.75 12.27 -3.01
CA SER A 59 -13.49 11.21 -3.72
C SER A 59 -13.13 9.79 -3.23
N LEU A 60 -11.94 9.60 -2.65
CA LEU A 60 -11.47 8.32 -2.11
C LEU A 60 -12.03 7.99 -0.71
N LYS A 61 -12.87 8.84 -0.11
CA LYS A 61 -13.49 8.58 1.21
C LYS A 61 -14.64 7.55 1.16
N ALA A 62 -15.15 7.21 -0.02
CA ALA A 62 -16.46 6.56 -0.17
C ALA A 62 -16.44 5.03 -0.35
N LEU A 63 -15.28 4.37 -0.38
CA LEU A 63 -15.22 2.92 -0.55
C LEU A 63 -14.80 2.24 0.76
N ASP A 64 -15.45 1.14 1.10
CA ASP A 64 -15.16 0.22 2.22
C ASP A 64 -13.83 -0.54 1.98
N ASP A 65 -12.84 0.19 1.45
CA ASP A 65 -11.53 -0.23 1.03
C ASP A 65 -10.68 -0.50 2.27
N PRO A 66 -9.96 -1.63 2.33
CA PRO A 66 -8.88 -1.83 3.28
C PRO A 66 -8.05 -0.56 3.50
N GLN A 67 -7.71 0.20 2.45
CA GLN A 67 -6.93 1.45 2.54
C GLN A 67 -7.60 2.52 3.44
N ALA A 68 -8.93 2.66 3.38
CA ALA A 68 -9.69 3.59 4.23
C ALA A 68 -9.75 3.12 5.70
N LYS A 69 -9.86 1.80 5.95
CA LYS A 69 -9.76 1.21 7.30
C LYS A 69 -8.35 1.41 7.89
N TRP A 70 -7.31 1.21 7.09
CA TRP A 70 -5.92 1.47 7.48
C TRP A 70 -5.67 2.94 7.77
N LYS A 71 -6.21 3.87 6.96
CA LYS A 71 -6.14 5.32 7.21
C LYS A 71 -6.76 5.71 8.55
N ARG A 72 -7.89 5.09 8.95
CA ARG A 72 -8.49 5.29 10.28
C ARG A 72 -7.62 4.75 11.41
N ILE A 73 -7.08 3.55 11.25
CA ILE A 73 -6.21 2.91 12.26
C ILE A 73 -4.91 3.72 12.46
N LEU A 74 -4.35 4.30 11.39
CA LEU A 74 -3.18 5.19 11.46
C LEU A 74 -3.45 6.52 12.16
N LYS A 75 -4.72 6.96 12.18
CA LYS A 75 -5.16 8.18 12.85
C LYS A 75 -5.32 7.98 14.36
N ASP A 76 -5.64 6.76 14.79
CA ASP A 76 -5.60 6.36 16.20
C ASP A 76 -4.14 6.26 16.64
N GLY A 77 -3.63 7.35 17.21
CA GLY A 77 -2.20 7.61 17.49
C GLY A 77 -1.43 6.53 18.27
N PHE A 78 -2.11 5.53 18.83
CA PHE A 78 -1.50 4.32 19.40
C PHE A 78 -0.85 3.44 18.33
N TYR A 79 -1.47 3.29 17.16
CA TYR A 79 -0.95 2.45 16.06
C TYR A 79 0.26 3.08 15.37
N SER A 80 0.31 4.41 15.30
CA SER A 80 1.45 5.16 14.74
C SER A 80 2.68 5.22 15.66
N ARG A 81 2.53 4.85 16.94
CA ARG A 81 3.60 4.84 17.95
C ARG A 81 4.25 3.46 18.10
N LEU A 82 3.72 2.43 17.45
CA LEU A 82 4.32 1.10 17.48
C LEU A 82 5.65 1.14 16.71
N PRO A 83 6.71 0.49 17.23
CA PRO A 83 7.96 0.30 16.53
C PRO A 83 7.71 -0.26 15.12
N LEU A 84 8.54 0.20 14.18
CA LEU A 84 8.45 -0.20 12.79
C LEU A 84 8.55 -1.72 12.66
N GLY A 85 7.72 -2.28 11.79
CA GLY A 85 7.61 -3.73 11.66
C GLY A 85 6.78 -4.43 12.73
N LEU A 86 6.55 -3.86 13.92
CA LEU A 86 5.68 -4.51 14.92
C LEU A 86 4.23 -4.61 14.42
N ARG A 87 3.73 -3.58 13.73
CA ARG A 87 2.43 -3.62 13.07
C ARG A 87 2.35 -4.67 11.97
N ALA A 88 3.41 -4.80 11.15
CA ALA A 88 3.50 -5.80 10.10
C ALA A 88 3.56 -7.21 10.71
N SER A 89 4.32 -7.39 11.79
CA SER A 89 4.43 -8.63 12.57
C SER A 89 3.08 -9.04 13.15
N LEU A 90 2.37 -8.13 13.82
CA LEU A 90 1.06 -8.43 14.39
C LEU A 90 0.04 -8.80 13.32
N TYR A 91 0.05 -8.09 12.19
CA TYR A 91 -0.84 -8.39 11.06
C TYR A 91 -0.52 -9.75 10.41
N PHE A 92 0.77 -10.05 10.27
CA PHE A 92 1.23 -11.34 9.78
C PHE A 92 0.86 -12.48 10.73
N LEU A 93 1.16 -12.35 12.03
CA LEU A 93 0.83 -13.34 13.06
C LEU A 93 -0.68 -13.59 13.12
N TYR A 94 -1.49 -12.53 13.04
CA TYR A 94 -2.94 -12.65 12.97
C TYR A 94 -3.39 -13.51 11.78
N ARG A 95 -2.89 -13.22 10.57
CA ARG A 95 -3.31 -13.97 9.37
C ARG A 95 -2.70 -15.37 9.30
N TYR A 96 -1.48 -15.54 9.78
CA TYR A 96 -0.79 -16.81 9.67
C TYR A 96 -1.23 -17.81 10.75
N LEU A 97 -1.42 -17.36 12.00
CA LEU A 97 -1.81 -18.22 13.12
C LEU A 97 -3.33 -18.30 13.28
N PHE A 98 -4.02 -17.17 13.38
CA PHE A 98 -5.45 -17.15 13.73
C PHE A 98 -6.36 -17.43 12.53
N ARG A 99 -5.93 -17.12 11.31
CA ARG A 99 -6.65 -17.52 10.08
C ARG A 99 -6.15 -18.84 9.50
N LEU A 100 -5.38 -19.60 10.27
CA LEU A 100 -4.89 -20.94 9.90
C LEU A 100 -4.07 -20.98 8.61
N GLY A 101 -3.41 -19.88 8.24
CA GLY A 101 -2.56 -19.81 7.03
C GLY A 101 -1.35 -20.76 7.06
N PHE A 102 -1.01 -21.32 8.23
CA PHE A 102 -0.01 -22.38 8.34
C PHE A 102 -0.45 -23.71 7.70
N LEU A 103 -1.76 -23.92 7.47
CA LEU A 103 -2.28 -25.13 6.81
C LEU A 103 -1.86 -25.22 5.33
N ASP A 104 -1.54 -24.07 4.72
CA ASP A 104 -1.10 -23.96 3.33
C ASP A 104 0.41 -24.29 3.13
N GLY A 105 1.09 -24.70 4.20
CA GLY A 105 2.50 -25.11 4.20
C GLY A 105 3.46 -24.00 3.74
N THR A 106 4.57 -24.38 3.11
CA THR A 106 5.65 -23.45 2.73
C THR A 106 5.17 -22.38 1.74
N LYS A 107 4.30 -22.73 0.78
CA LYS A 107 3.78 -21.76 -0.21
C LYS A 107 2.87 -20.73 0.46
N GLY A 108 2.01 -21.17 1.37
CA GLY A 108 1.19 -20.28 2.19
C GLY A 108 2.00 -19.35 3.06
N PHE A 109 3.03 -19.88 3.73
CA PHE A 109 3.97 -19.07 4.51
C PHE A 109 4.60 -17.96 3.66
N VAL A 110 5.17 -18.30 2.51
CA VAL A 110 5.79 -17.31 1.61
C VAL A 110 4.77 -16.27 1.17
N TRP A 111 3.56 -16.68 0.81
CA TRP A 111 2.50 -15.75 0.41
C TRP A 111 2.11 -14.79 1.55
N HIS A 112 1.82 -15.31 2.74
CA HIS A 112 1.45 -14.49 3.90
C HIS A 112 2.57 -13.56 4.33
N PHE A 113 3.82 -14.04 4.27
CA PHE A 113 5.00 -13.26 4.61
C PHE A 113 5.20 -12.12 3.61
N MET A 114 5.26 -12.42 2.32
CA MET A 114 5.47 -11.42 1.27
C MET A 114 4.33 -10.40 1.22
N GLN A 115 3.09 -10.87 1.26
CA GLN A 115 1.90 -10.01 1.10
C GLN A 115 1.52 -9.27 2.38
N GLY A 116 1.78 -9.86 3.55
CA GLY A 116 1.35 -9.32 4.83
C GLY A 116 2.42 -8.65 5.64
N PHE A 117 3.55 -9.34 5.81
CA PHE A 117 4.65 -8.81 6.59
C PHE A 117 5.49 -7.85 5.75
N TRP A 118 6.14 -8.39 4.72
CA TRP A 118 7.14 -7.69 3.92
C TRP A 118 6.58 -6.45 3.25
N TYR A 119 5.41 -6.55 2.60
CA TYR A 119 4.80 -5.40 1.93
C TYR A 119 4.50 -4.24 2.91
N ARG A 120 3.95 -4.55 4.08
CA ARG A 120 3.64 -3.54 5.09
C ARG A 120 4.90 -2.91 5.67
N LEU A 121 5.90 -3.73 5.99
CA LEU A 121 7.19 -3.24 6.42
C LEU A 121 7.86 -2.36 5.35
N LEU A 122 7.73 -2.69 4.06
CA LEU A 122 8.30 -1.92 2.96
C LEU A 122 7.68 -0.53 2.84
N VAL A 123 6.36 -0.41 2.95
CA VAL A 123 5.67 0.89 2.99
C VAL A 123 6.22 1.74 4.13
N ASP A 124 6.36 1.13 5.32
CA ASP A 124 6.84 1.81 6.51
C ASP A 124 8.27 2.32 6.37
N ALA A 125 9.15 1.45 5.86
CA ALA A 125 10.54 1.78 5.62
C ALA A 125 10.70 2.94 4.63
N LYS A 126 9.89 2.97 3.57
CA LYS A 126 9.89 4.07 2.60
C LYS A 126 9.44 5.40 3.23
N ILE A 127 8.43 5.37 4.10
CA ILE A 127 8.00 6.57 4.83
C ILE A 127 9.15 7.08 5.70
N MET A 128 9.83 6.20 6.43
CA MET A 128 10.97 6.60 7.25
C MET A 128 12.09 7.19 6.42
N GLU A 129 12.49 6.51 5.35
CA GLU A 129 13.56 6.94 4.46
C GLU A 129 13.27 8.34 3.91
N LEU A 130 12.05 8.58 3.43
CA LEU A 130 11.63 9.88 2.96
C LEU A 130 11.71 10.94 4.08
N LEU A 131 11.24 10.63 5.29
CA LEU A 131 11.25 11.57 6.41
C LEU A 131 12.67 11.86 6.93
N GLU A 132 13.54 10.86 6.97
CA GLU A 132 14.94 10.99 7.38
C GLU A 132 15.73 11.85 6.39
N LYS A 133 15.56 11.60 5.08
CA LYS A 133 16.24 12.38 4.03
C LYS A 133 15.69 13.80 3.89
N SER A 134 14.40 14.02 4.14
CA SER A 134 13.75 15.33 3.99
C SER A 134 13.73 16.17 5.26
N GLY A 135 13.92 15.57 6.43
CA GLY A 135 13.64 16.23 7.72
C GLY A 135 12.16 16.58 7.91
N GLY A 136 11.25 16.02 7.10
CA GLY A 136 9.84 16.39 7.07
C GLY A 136 9.54 17.68 6.29
N ASP A 137 10.51 18.23 5.55
CA ASP A 137 10.26 19.36 4.64
C ASP A 137 9.51 18.92 3.39
N VAL A 138 8.43 19.62 3.05
CA VAL A 138 7.50 19.25 1.96
C VAL A 138 8.17 19.32 0.60
N GLU A 139 8.92 20.39 0.34
CA GLU A 139 9.58 20.58 -0.95
C GLU A 139 10.70 19.55 -1.11
N ARG A 140 11.44 19.28 -0.04
CA ARG A 140 12.47 18.23 -0.05
C ARG A 140 11.89 16.83 -0.29
N ILE A 141 10.71 16.52 0.25
CA ILE A 141 9.99 15.27 -0.06
C ILE A 141 9.69 15.19 -1.56
N LYS A 142 9.16 16.26 -2.17
CA LYS A 142 8.86 16.31 -3.60
C LYS A 142 10.12 16.13 -4.46
N ASP A 143 11.22 16.77 -4.08
CA ASP A 143 12.52 16.64 -4.76
C ASP A 143 13.02 15.19 -4.75
N ILE A 144 13.02 14.54 -3.57
CA ILE A 144 13.46 13.14 -3.43
C ILE A 144 12.59 12.21 -4.28
N LEU A 145 11.27 12.40 -4.26
CA LEU A 145 10.34 11.60 -5.08
C LEU A 145 10.63 11.76 -6.58
N LYS A 146 10.99 12.96 -7.02
CA LYS A 146 11.36 13.22 -8.42
C LYS A 146 12.71 12.60 -8.77
N GLU A 147 13.74 12.82 -7.95
CA GLU A 147 15.12 12.38 -8.20
C GLU A 147 15.28 10.86 -8.12
N GLU A 148 14.73 10.23 -7.07
CA GLU A 148 14.97 8.81 -6.77
C GLU A 148 13.88 7.89 -7.31
N HIS A 149 12.65 8.38 -7.48
CA HIS A 149 11.52 7.57 -7.91
C HIS A 149 10.92 8.01 -9.25
N GLY A 150 11.37 9.12 -9.83
CA GLY A 150 10.81 9.66 -11.07
C GLY A 150 9.34 10.07 -10.94
N ILE A 151 8.87 10.33 -9.72
CA ILE A 151 7.49 10.71 -9.42
C ILE A 151 7.43 12.21 -9.24
N GLU A 152 6.83 12.90 -10.21
CA GLU A 152 6.55 14.33 -10.09
C GLU A 152 5.14 14.54 -9.54
N LEU A 153 5.05 15.12 -8.34
CA LEU A 153 3.79 15.54 -7.74
C LEU A 153 3.46 16.95 -8.25
N ARG A 154 2.70 17.04 -9.35
CA ARG A 154 2.19 18.33 -9.88
C ARG A 154 0.73 18.49 -9.47
N GLU A 155 0.30 19.73 -9.21
CA GLU A 155 -1.12 20.05 -9.17
C GLU A 155 -1.67 19.90 -10.60
N GLU A 156 -2.60 18.98 -10.81
CA GLU A 156 -3.39 18.97 -12.05
C GLU A 156 -4.29 20.21 -12.01
N SER A 157 -4.02 21.14 -12.92
CA SER A 157 -4.73 22.42 -13.13
C SER A 157 -6.12 22.23 -13.73
#